data_AF-A0A9Q0MKF7-F1
#
_entry.id   AF-A0A9Q0MKF7-F1
#
_cell.length_a   1.000
_cell.length_b   1.000
_cell.length_c   1.000
_cell.angle_alpha   90.00
_cell.angle_beta   90.00
_cell.angle_gamma   90.00
#
_symmetry.space_group_name_H-M   'P 1'
#
loop_
_entity.id
_entity.type
_entity.pdbx_description
1 polymer ?
#
loop_
_entity_poly.entity_id
_entity_poly.type
_entity_poly.pdbx_seq_one_letter_code
_entity_poly.pdbx_strand_id
1 'polypeptide(L)'
;MAEERILTSSEIEAKRYMQNLLTGAFCKPCDIGAGNDCSAILPDWYDEVKFKRGQKYFLDNRFGMLLSNLYGLYTLLADPKGLDVLDSTGKSSTADTAKKRYVSTIVNMLMWYKDDLHPNSKSWKSLLRVRKMHFSASNSAFKKEIGLITQFEICITTFGFIGFAILRPQFLGIRCNDTEGREGFIHFWAVIGHMLGVEDEFNMCLFNVETVEKICLILLRYVFIPLIQLETPKFKGMMESLVTGLSSFLPHMSYNVQMFMVKRIIGVPGYQYCVDLAKEKICPQMFTSEEINAVKEIVRPKVGKYMELYEIVFHDAVPILASQINGSVCHNRTINCVEVGDKKFNWIMRRAGIDSWKIHLNDSKLYTLSKWEQITVRWYCLILTIYKNRVGRCILEMALNFILSRIQRHYDSHNIKLSRVEIAEGPKKNSET
;
A
#
# COMPACT_ATOMS: atom_id res chain seq x y z
N MET A 1 12.83 -26.35 24.48
CA MET A 1 12.40 -26.52 23.08
C MET A 1 11.08 -25.80 22.95
N ALA A 2 10.99 -24.75 22.12
CA ALA A 2 9.70 -24.12 21.85
C ALA A 2 8.86 -25.11 21.02
N GLU A 3 7.64 -25.40 21.44
CA GLU A 3 6.71 -26.21 20.65
C GLU A 3 6.52 -25.56 19.27
N GLU A 4 6.71 -26.35 18.21
CA GLU A 4 6.51 -25.89 16.85
C GLU A 4 5.02 -25.60 16.64
N ARG A 5 4.69 -24.32 16.41
CA ARG A 5 3.31 -23.87 16.25
C ARG A 5 2.68 -24.54 15.01
N ILE A 6 1.62 -25.30 15.21
CA ILE A 6 0.81 -25.85 14.13
C ILE A 6 0.08 -24.70 13.41
N LEU A 7 0.36 -24.54 12.10
CA LEU A 7 -0.27 -23.53 11.26
C LEU A 7 -1.68 -23.93 10.84
N THR A 8 -2.58 -22.97 10.71
CA THR A 8 -3.93 -23.22 10.14
C THR A 8 -3.85 -23.48 8.63
N SER A 9 -4.93 -24.02 8.04
CA SER A 9 -5.02 -24.24 6.59
C SER A 9 -4.76 -22.95 5.78
N SER A 10 -5.41 -21.84 6.16
CA SER A 10 -5.20 -20.53 5.53
C SER A 10 -3.79 -19.97 5.74
N GLU A 11 -3.13 -20.29 6.86
CA GLU A 11 -1.73 -19.89 7.08
C GLU A 11 -0.77 -20.68 6.20
N ILE A 12 -1.00 -21.98 6.04
CA ILE A 12 -0.23 -22.82 5.11
C ILE A 12 -0.41 -22.34 3.67
N GLU A 13 -1.64 -22.02 3.26
CA GLU A 13 -1.93 -21.51 1.92
C GLU A 13 -1.27 -20.15 1.67
N ALA A 14 -1.39 -19.21 2.62
CA ALA A 14 -0.74 -17.89 2.53
C ALA A 14 0.79 -18.00 2.50
N LYS A 15 1.36 -18.93 3.26
CA LYS A 15 2.80 -19.21 3.26
C LYS A 15 3.28 -19.72 1.90
N ARG A 16 2.55 -20.67 1.30
CA ARG A 16 2.84 -21.19 -0.06
C ARG A 16 2.71 -20.09 -1.11
N TYR A 17 1.65 -19.27 -1.04
CA TYR A 17 1.49 -18.12 -1.92
C TYR A 17 2.70 -17.18 -1.83
N MET A 18 3.14 -16.83 -0.62
CA MET A 18 4.29 -15.94 -0.43
C MET A 18 5.58 -16.55 -0.99
N GLN A 19 5.81 -17.85 -0.82
CA GLN A 19 6.94 -18.54 -1.44
C GLN A 19 6.87 -18.41 -2.96
N ASN A 20 5.73 -18.71 -3.59
CA ASN A 20 5.54 -18.57 -5.04
C ASN A 20 5.79 -17.12 -5.52
N LEU A 21 5.27 -16.15 -4.77
CA LEU A 21 5.45 -14.73 -5.07
C LEU A 21 6.94 -14.32 -5.06
N LEU A 22 7.75 -14.86 -4.15
CA LEU A 22 9.18 -14.55 -4.06
C LEU A 22 10.05 -15.33 -5.05
N THR A 23 9.68 -16.57 -5.35
CA THR A 23 10.49 -17.40 -6.24
C THR A 23 10.15 -17.17 -7.71
N GLY A 24 8.87 -17.04 -8.03
CA GLY A 24 8.31 -16.94 -9.39
C GLY A 24 8.05 -15.51 -9.86
N ALA A 25 7.41 -14.68 -9.04
CA ALA A 25 6.95 -13.35 -9.48
C ALA A 25 8.04 -12.27 -9.43
N PHE A 26 9.05 -12.45 -8.57
CA PHE A 26 10.03 -11.41 -8.21
C PHE A 26 10.83 -10.84 -9.39
N CYS A 27 11.14 -11.66 -10.39
CA CYS A 27 11.83 -11.23 -11.61
C CYS A 27 10.99 -11.33 -12.87
N LYS A 28 9.78 -11.88 -12.78
CA LYS A 28 8.93 -12.06 -13.95
C LYS A 28 8.33 -10.71 -14.32
N PRO A 29 8.60 -10.15 -15.52
CA PRO A 29 7.97 -8.91 -15.95
C PRO A 29 6.45 -9.04 -15.90
N CYS A 30 5.74 -8.01 -15.45
CA CYS A 30 4.27 -8.02 -15.44
C CYS A 30 3.71 -7.98 -16.87
N ASP A 31 4.34 -7.20 -17.74
CA ASP A 31 3.98 -7.04 -19.14
C ASP A 31 5.28 -6.92 -19.97
N ILE A 32 5.24 -7.38 -21.23
CA ILE A 32 6.35 -7.32 -22.22
C ILE A 32 5.78 -6.79 -23.55
N GLY A 33 6.60 -6.11 -24.38
CA GLY A 33 6.18 -5.53 -25.67
C GLY A 33 6.02 -4.00 -25.71
N ALA A 34 4.85 -3.52 -26.16
CA ALA A 34 4.43 -2.12 -26.18
C ALA A 34 3.00 -1.93 -25.62
N GLY A 35 2.64 -0.70 -25.21
CA GLY A 35 1.30 -0.42 -24.68
C GLY A 35 0.16 -0.65 -25.69
N ASN A 36 0.44 -0.72 -26.99
CA ASN A 36 -0.56 -1.08 -27.99
C ASN A 36 -0.90 -2.58 -27.99
N ASP A 37 -0.04 -3.41 -27.38
CA ASP A 37 -0.24 -4.85 -27.24
C ASP A 37 -1.15 -5.18 -26.04
N CYS A 38 -1.45 -4.19 -25.19
CA CYS A 38 -2.36 -4.35 -24.06
C CYS A 38 -3.78 -4.63 -24.55
N SER A 39 -4.24 -5.87 -24.37
CA SER A 39 -5.65 -6.24 -24.43
C SER A 39 -6.23 -6.32 -23.02
N ALA A 40 -7.50 -5.92 -22.89
CA ALA A 40 -8.29 -6.16 -21.69
C ALA A 40 -9.18 -7.34 -21.98
N ILE A 41 -9.04 -8.40 -21.17
CA ILE A 41 -9.84 -9.61 -21.25
C ILE A 41 -10.38 -9.82 -19.83
N LEU A 42 -11.68 -10.12 -19.73
CA LEU A 42 -12.24 -10.55 -18.46
C LEU A 42 -11.79 -11.99 -18.21
N PRO A 43 -11.39 -12.33 -16.97
CA PRO A 43 -11.03 -13.69 -16.65
C PRO A 43 -12.25 -14.62 -16.73
N ASP A 44 -12.03 -15.90 -17.00
CA ASP A 44 -13.09 -16.92 -17.06
C ASP A 44 -13.85 -17.06 -15.72
N TRP A 45 -13.17 -16.76 -14.61
CA TRP A 45 -13.75 -16.75 -13.26
C TRP A 45 -14.43 -15.42 -12.89
N TYR A 46 -14.63 -14.50 -13.85
CA TYR A 46 -15.34 -13.24 -13.60
C TYR A 46 -16.80 -13.46 -13.17
N ASP A 47 -17.07 -13.18 -11.90
CA ASP A 47 -18.41 -13.11 -11.32
C ASP A 47 -18.86 -11.65 -11.21
N GLU A 48 -19.80 -11.23 -12.06
CA GLU A 48 -20.34 -9.87 -12.06
C GLU A 48 -21.06 -9.51 -10.76
N VAL A 49 -21.79 -10.46 -10.17
CA VAL A 49 -22.55 -10.21 -8.92
C VAL A 49 -21.58 -9.92 -7.78
N LYS A 50 -20.51 -10.72 -7.64
CA LYS A 50 -19.44 -10.44 -6.66
C LYS A 50 -18.72 -9.13 -6.95
N PHE A 51 -18.43 -8.84 -8.22
CA PHE A 51 -17.78 -7.59 -8.61
C PHE A 51 -18.63 -6.37 -8.20
N LYS A 52 -19.94 -6.38 -8.49
CA LYS A 52 -20.91 -5.36 -8.05
C LYS A 52 -21.01 -5.25 -6.54
N ARG A 53 -20.97 -6.38 -5.84
CA ARG A 53 -20.95 -6.39 -4.39
C ARG A 53 -19.70 -5.71 -3.83
N GLY A 54 -18.54 -5.92 -4.45
CA GLY A 54 -17.29 -5.22 -4.11
C GLY A 54 -17.34 -3.72 -4.34
N GLN A 55 -17.92 -3.29 -5.47
CA GLN A 55 -18.19 -1.87 -5.74
C GLN A 55 -19.07 -1.26 -4.65
N LYS A 56 -20.18 -1.92 -4.31
CA LYS A 56 -21.08 -1.47 -3.24
C LYS A 56 -20.38 -1.42 -1.87
N TYR A 57 -19.60 -2.44 -1.51
CA TYR A 57 -18.88 -2.48 -0.25
C TYR A 57 -17.90 -1.31 -0.10
N PHE A 58 -17.19 -0.96 -1.18
CA PHE A 58 -16.36 0.25 -1.21
C PHE A 58 -17.21 1.52 -1.03
N LEU A 59 -18.32 1.63 -1.77
CA LEU A 59 -19.20 2.81 -1.73
C LEU A 59 -19.90 3.02 -0.37
N ASP A 60 -20.15 1.95 0.38
CA ASP A 60 -20.74 2.01 1.73
C ASP A 60 -19.70 2.39 2.81
N ASN A 61 -18.40 2.34 2.47
CA ASN A 61 -17.27 2.58 3.38
C ASN A 61 -16.24 3.57 2.82
N ARG A 62 -16.64 4.48 1.91
CA ARG A 62 -15.72 5.27 1.07
C ARG A 62 -14.65 6.02 1.84
N PHE A 63 -15.00 6.69 2.93
CA PHE A 63 -14.01 7.42 3.72
C PHE A 63 -12.93 6.50 4.27
N GLY A 64 -13.32 5.39 4.92
CA GLY A 64 -12.37 4.41 5.45
C GLY A 64 -11.53 3.74 4.35
N MET A 65 -12.15 3.44 3.20
CA MET A 65 -11.46 2.86 2.05
C MET A 65 -10.45 3.80 1.39
N LEU A 66 -10.81 5.05 1.19
CA LEU A 66 -9.87 6.04 0.63
C LEU A 66 -8.71 6.33 1.58
N LEU A 67 -8.98 6.32 2.88
CA LEU A 67 -7.94 6.45 3.89
C LEU A 67 -7.02 5.22 3.94
N SER A 68 -7.58 4.01 3.81
CA SER A 68 -6.82 2.77 3.60
C SER A 68 -5.86 2.93 2.42
N ASN A 69 -6.36 3.37 1.27
CA ASN A 69 -5.57 3.51 0.04
C ASN A 69 -4.50 4.59 0.18
N LEU A 70 -4.76 5.66 0.92
CA LEU A 70 -3.75 6.69 1.19
C LEU A 70 -2.61 6.14 2.05
N TYR A 71 -2.92 5.44 3.14
CA TYR A 71 -1.90 4.80 3.98
C TYR A 71 -1.17 3.66 3.27
N GLY A 72 -1.88 2.93 2.42
CA GLY A 72 -1.31 1.93 1.53
C GLY A 72 -0.32 2.54 0.55
N LEU A 73 -0.67 3.65 -0.10
CA LEU A 73 0.25 4.40 -0.97
C LEU A 73 1.52 4.84 -0.24
N TYR A 74 1.40 5.40 0.96
CA TYR A 74 2.58 5.77 1.76
C TYR A 74 3.48 4.56 2.06
N THR A 75 2.85 3.42 2.32
CA THR A 75 3.54 2.16 2.58
C THR A 75 4.23 1.62 1.32
N LEU A 76 3.59 1.73 0.16
CA LEU A 76 4.17 1.34 -1.14
C LEU A 76 5.37 2.19 -1.54
N LEU A 77 5.36 3.48 -1.23
CA LEU A 77 6.48 4.37 -1.55
C LEU A 77 7.76 3.98 -0.81
N ALA A 78 7.68 3.18 0.25
CA ALA A 78 8.86 2.65 0.93
C ALA A 78 9.57 1.54 0.14
N ASP A 79 8.92 0.94 -0.87
CA ASP A 79 9.55 -0.01 -1.78
C ASP A 79 10.60 0.68 -2.67
N PRO A 80 11.89 0.33 -2.56
CA PRO A 80 12.96 1.08 -3.23
C PRO A 80 12.87 1.05 -4.76
N LYS A 81 12.52 -0.11 -5.34
CA LYS A 81 12.42 -0.26 -6.79
C LYS A 81 11.21 0.47 -7.34
N GLY A 82 10.04 0.30 -6.72
CA GLY A 82 8.84 1.06 -7.05
C GLY A 82 9.04 2.57 -6.92
N LEU A 83 9.74 3.01 -5.88
CA LEU A 83 10.10 4.42 -5.68
C LEU A 83 11.00 4.94 -6.83
N ASP A 84 12.03 4.20 -7.21
CA ASP A 84 12.90 4.55 -8.34
C ASP A 84 12.15 4.61 -9.68
N VAL A 85 11.25 3.65 -9.94
CA VAL A 85 10.38 3.68 -11.12
C VAL A 85 9.55 4.96 -11.14
N LEU A 86 8.89 5.30 -10.03
CA LEU A 86 8.06 6.50 -9.91
C LEU A 86 8.87 7.79 -10.06
N ASP A 87 10.01 7.88 -9.40
CA ASP A 87 10.95 9.01 -9.47
C ASP A 87 11.41 9.23 -10.93
N SER A 88 11.81 8.15 -11.61
CA SER A 88 12.32 8.19 -12.97
C SER A 88 11.34 8.75 -14.01
N THR A 89 10.04 8.76 -13.70
CA THR A 89 9.04 9.34 -14.59
C THR A 89 9.06 10.87 -14.63
N GLY A 90 9.67 11.53 -13.65
CA GLY A 90 9.60 12.99 -13.48
C GLY A 90 8.21 13.53 -13.10
N LYS A 91 7.26 12.66 -12.72
CA LYS A 91 5.87 13.04 -12.42
C LYS A 91 5.52 13.02 -10.92
N SER A 92 6.51 12.96 -10.04
CA SER A 92 6.30 12.88 -8.59
C SER A 92 7.29 13.68 -7.75
N SER A 93 8.28 14.32 -8.37
CA SER A 93 9.41 14.95 -7.67
C SER A 93 9.10 16.32 -7.08
N THR A 94 7.95 16.91 -7.42
CA THR A 94 7.51 18.21 -6.90
C THR A 94 6.05 18.13 -6.46
N ALA A 95 5.63 19.05 -5.58
CA ALA A 95 4.25 19.10 -5.10
C ALA A 95 3.21 19.19 -6.24
N ASP A 96 3.48 19.97 -7.28
CA ASP A 96 2.56 20.13 -8.41
C ASP A 96 2.50 18.90 -9.32
N THR A 97 3.63 18.27 -9.61
CA THR A 97 3.66 17.05 -10.43
C THR A 97 3.03 15.88 -9.67
N ALA A 98 3.36 15.73 -8.39
CA ALA A 98 2.76 14.75 -7.50
C ALA A 98 1.25 14.93 -7.39
N LYS A 99 0.76 16.16 -7.17
CA LYS A 99 -0.67 16.48 -7.16
C LYS A 99 -1.38 15.99 -8.42
N LYS A 100 -0.85 16.28 -9.61
CA LYS A 100 -1.43 15.82 -10.88
C LYS A 100 -1.51 14.29 -10.97
N ARG A 101 -0.42 13.61 -10.60
CA ARG A 101 -0.35 12.13 -10.61
C ARG A 101 -1.37 11.51 -9.65
N TYR A 102 -1.40 11.95 -8.40
CA TYR A 102 -2.23 11.32 -7.38
C TYR A 102 -3.72 11.68 -7.53
N VAL A 103 -4.04 12.88 -8.03
CA VAL A 103 -5.41 13.20 -8.49
C VAL A 103 -5.84 12.25 -9.62
N SER A 104 -4.99 12.04 -10.63
CA SER A 104 -5.28 11.07 -11.70
C SER A 104 -5.51 9.66 -11.15
N THR A 105 -4.69 9.22 -10.20
CA THR A 105 -4.81 7.90 -9.56
C THR A 105 -6.16 7.76 -8.84
N ILE A 106 -6.52 8.75 -8.01
CA ILE A 106 -7.80 8.78 -7.28
C ILE A 106 -8.98 8.71 -8.25
N VAL A 107 -8.95 9.49 -9.35
CA VAL A 107 -10.07 9.52 -10.31
C VAL A 107 -10.19 8.20 -11.07
N ASN A 108 -9.11 7.62 -11.58
CA ASN A 108 -9.17 6.33 -12.28
C ASN A 108 -9.68 5.23 -11.35
N MET A 109 -9.15 5.15 -10.12
CA MET A 109 -9.62 4.19 -9.13
C MET A 109 -11.12 4.38 -8.81
N LEU A 110 -11.58 5.62 -8.64
CA LEU A 110 -13.00 5.89 -8.39
C LEU A 110 -13.89 5.53 -9.59
N MET A 111 -13.42 5.65 -10.83
CA MET A 111 -14.14 5.16 -12.01
C MET A 111 -14.35 3.64 -11.92
N TRP A 112 -13.35 2.89 -11.48
CA TRP A 112 -13.47 1.43 -11.34
C TRP A 112 -14.53 1.01 -10.32
N TYR A 113 -14.71 1.77 -9.24
CA TYR A 113 -15.73 1.49 -8.23
C TYR A 113 -17.13 1.99 -8.59
N LYS A 114 -17.26 2.97 -9.50
CA LYS A 114 -18.53 3.66 -9.78
C LYS A 114 -19.17 3.26 -11.10
N ASP A 115 -18.37 2.90 -12.09
CA ASP A 115 -18.85 2.57 -13.43
C ASP A 115 -18.88 1.05 -13.62
N ASP A 116 -19.79 0.57 -14.49
CA ASP A 116 -19.87 -0.83 -14.86
C ASP A 116 -18.61 -1.29 -15.59
N LEU A 117 -18.24 -2.57 -15.43
CA LEU A 117 -17.07 -3.15 -16.09
C LEU A 117 -17.51 -4.01 -17.28
N HIS A 118 -17.58 -3.38 -18.44
CA HIS A 118 -17.80 -4.05 -19.73
C HIS A 118 -17.02 -3.33 -20.84
N PRO A 119 -16.78 -3.96 -22.00
CA PRO A 119 -16.14 -3.30 -23.13
C PRO A 119 -16.75 -1.92 -23.42
N ASN A 120 -15.88 -0.93 -23.64
CA ASN A 120 -16.21 0.48 -23.90
C ASN A 120 -16.74 1.33 -22.72
N SER A 121 -17.00 0.75 -21.55
CA SER A 121 -17.31 1.50 -20.33
C SER A 121 -16.17 2.43 -19.91
N LYS A 122 -16.45 3.39 -19.02
CA LYS A 122 -15.41 4.28 -18.46
C LYS A 122 -14.38 3.50 -17.65
N SER A 123 -14.83 2.54 -16.84
CA SER A 123 -13.97 1.65 -16.05
C SER A 123 -13.00 0.88 -16.97
N TRP A 124 -13.52 0.27 -18.03
CA TRP A 124 -12.72 -0.48 -19.01
C TRP A 124 -11.66 0.37 -19.71
N LYS A 125 -12.06 1.54 -20.21
CA LYS A 125 -11.14 2.49 -20.86
C LYS A 125 -10.08 3.00 -19.89
N SER A 126 -10.46 3.24 -18.64
CA SER A 126 -9.55 3.64 -17.58
C SER A 126 -8.52 2.54 -17.25
N LEU A 127 -8.95 1.29 -17.09
CA LEU A 127 -8.07 0.14 -16.84
C LEU A 127 -7.04 -0.03 -17.96
N LEU A 128 -7.50 -0.04 -19.21
CA LEU A 128 -6.61 -0.10 -20.37
C LEU A 128 -5.62 1.06 -20.39
N ARG A 129 -6.07 2.28 -20.10
CA ARG A 129 -5.20 3.46 -20.03
C ARG A 129 -4.15 3.29 -18.92
N VAL A 130 -4.52 2.80 -17.75
CA VAL A 130 -3.59 2.58 -16.63
C VAL A 130 -2.58 1.49 -16.95
N ARG A 131 -3.00 0.35 -17.51
CA ARG A 131 -2.06 -0.69 -17.95
C ARG A 131 -1.07 -0.16 -19.00
N LYS A 132 -1.53 0.62 -19.97
CA LYS A 132 -0.65 1.32 -20.94
C LYS A 132 0.33 2.29 -20.27
N MET A 133 -0.09 3.00 -19.23
CA MET A 133 0.82 3.86 -18.45
C MET A 133 1.86 3.05 -17.68
N HIS A 134 1.49 1.92 -17.07
CA HIS A 134 2.44 1.01 -16.42
C HIS A 134 3.43 0.45 -17.43
N PHE A 135 2.94 0.06 -18.60
CA PHE A 135 3.75 -0.39 -19.73
C PHE A 135 4.82 0.65 -20.10
N SER A 136 4.41 1.90 -20.33
CA SER A 136 5.30 3.00 -20.66
C SER A 136 6.33 3.28 -19.55
N ALA A 137 5.89 3.24 -18.29
CA ALA A 137 6.77 3.43 -17.14
C ALA A 137 7.80 2.29 -17.02
N SER A 138 7.37 1.04 -17.23
CA SER A 138 8.21 -0.16 -17.21
C SER A 138 9.32 -0.08 -18.26
N ASN A 139 8.97 0.24 -19.52
CA ASN A 139 9.97 0.41 -20.58
C ASN A 139 10.93 1.57 -20.31
N SER A 140 10.43 2.68 -19.76
CA SER A 140 11.28 3.82 -19.38
C SER A 140 12.25 3.44 -18.26
N ALA A 141 11.79 2.71 -17.25
CA ALA A 141 12.62 2.22 -16.15
C ALA A 141 13.68 1.22 -16.63
N PHE A 142 13.33 0.32 -17.55
CA PHE A 142 14.27 -0.60 -18.18
C PHE A 142 15.40 0.13 -18.91
N LYS A 143 15.08 1.15 -19.72
CA LYS A 143 16.07 1.99 -20.42
C LYS A 143 16.99 2.77 -19.47
N LYS A 144 16.58 2.96 -18.21
CA LYS A 144 17.34 3.65 -17.16
C LYS A 144 18.02 2.69 -16.18
N GLU A 145 18.12 1.41 -16.54
CA GLU A 145 18.79 0.38 -15.73
C GLU A 145 18.18 0.22 -14.32
N ILE A 146 16.87 0.51 -14.17
CA ILE A 146 16.08 0.21 -12.97
C ILE A 146 15.49 -1.21 -13.07
N GLY A 147 15.20 -1.65 -14.29
CA GLY A 147 14.52 -2.91 -14.60
C GLY A 147 13.06 -2.71 -15.00
N LEU A 148 12.44 -3.77 -15.54
CA LEU A 148 11.01 -3.80 -15.83
C LEU A 148 10.20 -3.90 -14.54
N ILE A 149 8.97 -3.41 -14.57
CA ILE A 149 7.96 -3.66 -13.54
C ILE A 149 7.58 -5.15 -13.59
N THR A 150 7.65 -5.82 -12.46
CA THR A 150 7.47 -7.26 -12.28
C THR A 150 6.09 -7.60 -11.73
N GLN A 151 5.71 -8.88 -11.84
CA GLN A 151 4.53 -9.43 -11.19
C GLN A 151 4.55 -9.14 -9.68
N PHE A 152 5.71 -9.27 -9.02
CA PHE A 152 5.86 -8.95 -7.60
C PHE A 152 5.48 -7.50 -7.27
N GLU A 153 5.96 -6.53 -8.05
CA GLU A 153 5.68 -5.11 -7.83
C GLU A 153 4.19 -4.76 -7.98
N ILE A 154 3.49 -5.35 -8.95
CA ILE A 154 2.05 -5.15 -9.09
C ILE A 154 1.28 -5.85 -7.96
N CYS A 155 1.70 -7.04 -7.54
CA CYS A 155 1.08 -7.76 -6.42
C CYS A 155 1.21 -7.01 -5.09
N ILE A 156 2.40 -6.50 -4.76
CA ILE A 156 2.56 -5.65 -3.56
C ILE A 156 1.81 -4.32 -3.74
N THR A 157 1.70 -3.78 -4.95
CA THR A 157 0.88 -2.59 -5.22
C THR A 157 -0.59 -2.85 -4.91
N THR A 158 -1.13 -4.03 -5.23
CA THR A 158 -2.49 -4.45 -4.85
C THR A 158 -2.68 -4.42 -3.33
N PHE A 159 -1.66 -4.80 -2.53
CA PHE A 159 -1.72 -4.64 -1.08
C PHE A 159 -1.94 -3.17 -0.67
N GLY A 160 -1.34 -2.21 -1.36
CA GLY A 160 -1.58 -0.79 -1.08
C GLY A 160 -3.04 -0.34 -1.27
N PHE A 161 -3.84 -1.08 -2.03
CA PHE A 161 -5.26 -0.77 -2.22
C PHE A 161 -6.22 -1.57 -1.34
N ILE A 162 -5.81 -2.74 -0.84
CA ILE A 162 -6.72 -3.61 -0.06
C ILE A 162 -6.23 -3.92 1.35
N GLY A 163 -4.91 -3.87 1.57
CA GLY A 163 -4.25 -4.41 2.75
C GLY A 163 -4.81 -3.85 4.04
N PHE A 164 -4.83 -2.52 4.19
CA PHE A 164 -5.35 -1.92 5.43
C PHE A 164 -6.87 -2.00 5.57
N ALA A 165 -7.61 -2.07 4.48
CA ALA A 165 -9.06 -2.29 4.52
C ALA A 165 -9.39 -3.70 5.07
N ILE A 166 -8.55 -4.69 4.75
CA ILE A 166 -8.69 -6.07 5.24
C ILE A 166 -8.12 -6.21 6.65
N LEU A 167 -6.92 -5.68 6.91
CA LEU A 167 -6.20 -5.88 8.16
C LEU A 167 -6.69 -4.98 9.30
N ARG A 168 -7.14 -3.77 8.99
CA ARG A 168 -7.42 -2.70 9.98
C ARG A 168 -8.80 -2.06 9.79
N PRO A 169 -9.89 -2.81 9.51
CA PRO A 169 -11.19 -2.20 9.24
C PRO A 169 -11.73 -1.44 10.44
N GLN A 170 -11.57 -1.94 11.68
CA GLN A 170 -12.06 -1.24 12.88
C GLN A 170 -11.27 0.04 13.16
N PHE A 171 -9.99 0.09 12.79
CA PHE A 171 -9.17 1.30 12.91
C PHE A 171 -9.69 2.39 11.98
N LEU A 172 -10.03 2.01 10.75
CA LEU A 172 -10.50 2.89 9.69
C LEU A 172 -12.01 3.15 9.73
N GLY A 173 -12.73 2.53 10.68
CA GLY A 173 -14.19 2.56 10.77
C GLY A 173 -14.89 1.92 9.57
N ILE A 174 -14.25 0.97 8.87
CA ILE A 174 -14.87 0.16 7.82
C ILE A 174 -15.76 -0.90 8.49
N ARG A 175 -16.94 -1.14 7.92
CA ARG A 175 -17.88 -2.17 8.40
C ARG A 175 -17.35 -3.56 8.06
N CYS A 176 -16.76 -4.25 9.04
CA CYS A 176 -16.13 -5.56 8.84
C CYS A 176 -17.08 -6.78 8.95
N ASN A 177 -18.32 -6.57 9.38
CA ASN A 177 -19.28 -7.67 9.60
C ASN A 177 -20.02 -8.09 8.33
N ASP A 178 -19.80 -7.39 7.21
CA ASP A 178 -20.36 -7.70 5.90
C ASP A 178 -19.43 -8.70 5.18
N THR A 179 -19.60 -9.99 5.47
CA THR A 179 -18.77 -11.05 4.90
C THR A 179 -18.86 -11.10 3.38
N GLU A 180 -20.08 -11.06 2.83
CA GLU A 180 -20.28 -11.08 1.38
C GLU A 180 -19.67 -9.84 0.73
N GLY A 181 -19.79 -8.66 1.35
CA GLY A 181 -19.16 -7.42 0.89
C GLY A 181 -17.64 -7.51 0.83
N ARG A 182 -17.02 -8.13 1.85
CA ARG A 182 -15.57 -8.39 1.88
C ARG A 182 -15.14 -9.35 0.77
N GLU A 183 -15.88 -10.43 0.55
CA GLU A 183 -15.65 -11.36 -0.56
C GLU A 183 -15.78 -10.67 -1.91
N GLY A 184 -16.84 -9.88 -2.10
CA GLY A 184 -17.04 -9.09 -3.31
C GLY A 184 -15.92 -8.07 -3.53
N PHE A 185 -15.41 -7.45 -2.47
CA PHE A 185 -14.29 -6.51 -2.54
C PHE A 185 -12.97 -7.16 -2.92
N ILE A 186 -12.71 -8.36 -2.38
CA ILE A 186 -11.56 -9.17 -2.78
C ILE A 186 -11.70 -9.60 -4.24
N HIS A 187 -12.87 -10.11 -4.64
CA HIS A 187 -13.16 -10.49 -6.03
C HIS A 187 -13.01 -9.30 -6.99
N PHE A 188 -13.48 -8.11 -6.61
CA PHE A 188 -13.27 -6.88 -7.36
C PHE A 188 -11.77 -6.67 -7.63
N TRP A 189 -10.92 -6.76 -6.61
CA TRP A 189 -9.48 -6.59 -6.79
C TRP A 189 -8.78 -7.76 -7.49
N ALA A 190 -9.35 -8.98 -7.43
CA ALA A 190 -8.89 -10.08 -8.25
C ALA A 190 -9.02 -9.71 -9.74
N VAL A 191 -10.21 -9.28 -10.15
CA VAL A 191 -10.51 -8.90 -11.54
C VAL A 191 -9.65 -7.70 -11.96
N ILE A 192 -9.55 -6.66 -11.13
CA ILE A 192 -8.71 -5.48 -11.43
C ILE A 192 -7.23 -5.89 -11.58
N GLY A 193 -6.71 -6.74 -10.70
CA GLY A 193 -5.35 -7.26 -10.78
C GLY A 193 -5.09 -7.98 -12.10
N HIS A 194 -5.97 -8.92 -12.46
CA HIS A 194 -5.88 -9.65 -13.73
C HIS A 194 -5.90 -8.70 -14.94
N MET A 195 -6.83 -7.75 -14.96
CA MET A 195 -6.93 -6.78 -16.05
C MET A 195 -5.73 -5.83 -16.15
N LEU A 196 -5.00 -5.64 -15.05
CA LEU A 196 -3.74 -4.88 -15.00
C LEU A 196 -2.50 -5.74 -15.33
N GLY A 197 -2.67 -7.01 -15.66
CA GLY A 197 -1.59 -7.92 -16.09
C GLY A 197 -1.07 -8.85 -15.01
N VAL A 198 -1.70 -8.89 -13.83
CA VAL A 198 -1.33 -9.88 -12.80
C VAL A 198 -1.75 -11.27 -13.27
N GLU A 199 -0.80 -12.18 -13.37
CA GLU A 199 -1.10 -13.57 -13.66
C GLU A 199 -1.81 -14.22 -12.48
N ASP A 200 -2.78 -15.10 -12.76
CA ASP A 200 -3.64 -15.70 -11.74
C ASP A 200 -2.85 -16.43 -10.64
N GLU A 201 -1.72 -17.07 -10.99
CA GLU A 201 -0.83 -17.74 -10.01
C GLU A 201 -0.21 -16.79 -8.98
N PHE A 202 -0.15 -15.48 -9.26
CA PHE A 202 0.36 -14.45 -8.36
C PHE A 202 -0.75 -13.53 -7.81
N ASN A 203 -2.01 -13.76 -8.19
CA ASN A 203 -3.11 -12.91 -7.76
C ASN A 203 -3.61 -13.29 -6.35
N MET A 204 -3.13 -12.62 -5.31
CA MET A 204 -3.56 -12.89 -3.93
C MET A 204 -5.07 -12.79 -3.70
N CYS A 205 -5.82 -12.11 -4.56
CA CYS A 205 -7.26 -11.92 -4.39
C CYS A 205 -8.09 -13.09 -4.92
N LEU A 206 -7.47 -14.14 -5.46
CA LEU A 206 -8.17 -15.37 -5.84
C LEU A 206 -8.41 -16.33 -4.67
N PHE A 207 -7.81 -16.04 -3.51
CA PHE A 207 -8.01 -16.82 -2.30
C PHE A 207 -9.24 -16.34 -1.51
N ASN A 208 -9.70 -17.18 -0.57
CA ASN A 208 -10.76 -16.79 0.37
C ASN A 208 -10.31 -15.66 1.31
N VAL A 209 -11.28 -15.00 1.94
CA VAL A 209 -11.03 -13.81 2.79
C VAL A 209 -10.01 -14.05 3.90
N GLU A 210 -10.06 -15.23 4.54
CA GLU A 210 -9.13 -15.57 5.62
C GLU A 210 -7.70 -15.71 5.09
N THR A 211 -7.51 -16.43 4.00
CA THR A 211 -6.19 -16.58 3.36
C THR A 211 -5.66 -15.22 2.86
N VAL A 212 -6.49 -14.37 2.24
CA VAL A 212 -6.06 -13.01 1.84
C VAL A 212 -5.62 -12.18 3.05
N GLU A 213 -6.34 -12.28 4.17
CA GLU A 213 -5.94 -11.63 5.42
C GLU A 213 -4.56 -12.10 5.89
N LYS A 214 -4.29 -13.42 5.85
CA LYS A 214 -2.97 -13.98 6.19
C LYS A 214 -1.87 -13.52 5.23
N ILE A 215 -2.13 -13.49 3.92
CA ILE A 215 -1.19 -12.96 2.91
C ILE A 215 -0.85 -11.49 3.22
N CYS A 216 -1.86 -10.67 3.50
CA CYS A 216 -1.66 -9.26 3.84
C CYS A 216 -0.85 -9.11 5.14
N LEU A 217 -1.09 -9.95 6.15
CA LEU A 217 -0.30 -9.96 7.40
C LEU A 217 1.17 -10.31 7.15
N ILE A 218 1.45 -11.26 6.26
CA ILE A 218 2.82 -11.62 5.86
C ILE A 218 3.50 -10.43 5.18
N LEU A 219 2.86 -9.83 4.16
CA LEU A 219 3.41 -8.66 3.46
C LEU A 219 3.66 -7.49 4.41
N LEU A 220 2.72 -7.21 5.32
CA LEU A 220 2.88 -6.16 6.31
C LEU A 220 4.10 -6.42 7.21
N ARG A 221 4.20 -7.62 7.79
CA ARG A 221 5.28 -8.00 8.71
C ARG A 221 6.65 -7.99 8.04
N TYR A 222 6.76 -8.70 6.93
CA TYR A 222 8.05 -9.06 6.37
C TYR A 222 8.54 -8.09 5.31
N VAL A 223 7.64 -7.33 4.66
CA VAL A 223 8.01 -6.34 3.63
C VAL A 223 7.87 -4.93 4.16
N PHE A 224 6.66 -4.54 4.53
CA PHE A 224 6.35 -3.12 4.70
C PHE A 224 6.80 -2.50 6.02
N ILE A 225 6.69 -3.22 7.15
CA ILE A 225 7.21 -2.72 8.43
C ILE A 225 8.74 -2.49 8.38
N PRO A 226 9.58 -3.40 7.84
CA PRO A 226 11.00 -3.11 7.68
C PRO A 226 11.25 -1.91 6.76
N LEU A 227 10.61 -1.86 5.58
CA LEU A 227 10.85 -0.80 4.59
C LEU A 227 10.48 0.60 5.10
N ILE A 228 9.32 0.74 5.76
CA ILE A 228 8.88 2.03 6.29
C ILE A 228 9.82 2.60 7.35
N GLN A 229 10.59 1.74 8.03
CA GLN A 229 11.50 2.17 9.08
C GLN A 229 12.86 2.63 8.57
N LEU A 230 13.20 2.35 7.32
CA LEU A 230 14.43 2.86 6.70
C LEU A 230 14.40 4.38 6.48
N GLU A 231 13.22 4.92 6.15
CA GLU A 231 13.00 6.36 5.87
C GLU A 231 14.10 7.00 5.01
N THR A 232 14.42 6.41 3.85
CA THR A 232 15.48 6.94 2.99
C THR A 232 15.22 8.39 2.57
N PRO A 233 16.25 9.20 2.29
CA PRO A 233 16.06 10.59 1.87
C PRO A 233 15.16 10.75 0.63
N LYS A 234 15.28 9.84 -0.34
CA LYS A 234 14.43 9.82 -1.53
C LYS A 234 12.97 9.55 -1.16
N PHE A 235 12.72 8.55 -0.31
CA PHE A 235 11.37 8.24 0.17
C PHE A 235 10.74 9.46 0.85
N LYS A 236 11.49 10.10 1.76
CA LYS A 236 11.03 11.30 2.46
C LYS A 236 10.70 12.44 1.49
N GLY A 237 11.57 12.75 0.52
CA GLY A 237 11.34 13.83 -0.44
C GLY A 237 10.12 13.61 -1.33
N MET A 238 9.90 12.36 -1.78
CA MET A 238 8.70 12.01 -2.57
C MET A 238 7.42 12.03 -1.73
N MET A 239 7.49 11.58 -0.47
CA MET A 239 6.40 11.68 0.49
C MET A 239 6.04 13.14 0.79
N GLU A 240 7.02 14.02 1.00
CA GLU A 240 6.81 15.45 1.18
C GLU A 240 6.14 16.10 -0.05
N SER A 241 6.58 15.72 -1.26
CA SER A 241 5.94 16.17 -2.50
C SER A 241 4.48 15.70 -2.62
N LEU A 242 4.21 14.44 -2.31
CA LEU A 242 2.86 13.87 -2.26
C LEU A 242 1.96 14.60 -1.25
N VAL A 243 2.43 14.73 -0.01
CA VAL A 243 1.69 15.36 1.10
C VAL A 243 1.42 16.82 0.80
N THR A 244 2.42 17.56 0.33
CA THR A 244 2.27 18.98 -0.05
C THR A 244 1.33 19.12 -1.25
N GLY A 245 1.45 18.25 -2.25
CA GLY A 245 0.58 18.26 -3.42
C GLY A 245 -0.90 18.00 -3.08
N LEU A 246 -1.18 17.12 -2.12
CA LEU A 246 -2.54 16.81 -1.68
C LEU A 246 -3.09 17.81 -0.64
N SER A 247 -2.25 18.63 -0.02
CA SER A 247 -2.66 19.64 0.97
C SER A 247 -3.69 20.66 0.45
N SER A 248 -3.76 20.85 -0.87
CA SER A 248 -4.78 21.71 -1.49
C SER A 248 -6.20 21.15 -1.39
N PHE A 249 -6.34 19.86 -1.11
CA PHE A 249 -7.62 19.15 -0.97
C PHE A 249 -7.87 18.66 0.45
N LEU A 250 -6.82 18.23 1.15
CA LEU A 250 -6.88 17.68 2.49
C LEU A 250 -6.22 18.63 3.49
N PRO A 251 -6.93 19.08 4.54
CA PRO A 251 -6.35 20.00 5.52
C PRO A 251 -5.30 19.31 6.39
N HIS A 252 -4.38 20.10 6.95
CA HIS A 252 -3.40 19.67 7.96
C HIS A 252 -2.53 18.46 7.53
N MET A 253 -2.08 18.48 6.28
CA MET A 253 -1.16 17.48 5.71
C MET A 253 0.30 17.88 6.01
N SER A 254 1.02 17.13 6.83
CA SER A 254 2.49 17.23 6.97
C SER A 254 3.13 15.84 6.93
N TYR A 255 4.39 15.75 6.50
CA TYR A 255 5.12 14.49 6.42
C TYR A 255 5.12 13.77 7.77
N ASN A 256 5.48 14.46 8.85
CA ASN A 256 5.60 13.82 10.17
C ASN A 256 4.25 13.33 10.70
N VAL A 257 3.16 14.07 10.47
CA VAL A 257 1.80 13.65 10.87
C VAL A 257 1.41 12.41 10.08
N GLN A 258 1.61 12.39 8.77
CA GLN A 258 1.23 11.25 7.93
C GLN A 258 2.09 10.02 8.25
N MET A 259 3.40 10.18 8.46
CA MET A 259 4.26 9.09 8.92
C MET A 259 3.89 8.58 10.32
N PHE A 260 3.47 9.46 11.23
CA PHE A 260 2.93 9.02 12.52
C PHE A 260 1.70 8.14 12.32
N MET A 261 0.75 8.56 11.46
CA MET A 261 -0.46 7.80 11.18
C MET A 261 -0.18 6.47 10.46
N VAL A 262 0.79 6.44 9.53
CA VAL A 262 1.25 5.21 8.86
C VAL A 262 1.87 4.25 9.87
N LYS A 263 2.83 4.71 10.67
CA LYS A 263 3.48 3.88 11.70
C LYS A 263 2.48 3.38 12.75
N ARG A 264 1.45 4.18 13.03
CA ARG A 264 0.31 3.79 13.88
C ARG A 264 -0.56 2.69 13.27
N ILE A 265 -0.91 2.75 11.98
CA ILE A 265 -1.76 1.74 11.33
C ILE A 265 -1.00 0.44 10.98
N ILE A 266 0.32 0.49 10.78
CA ILE A 266 1.13 -0.73 10.57
C ILE A 266 1.55 -1.38 11.89
N GLY A 267 1.41 -0.69 13.02
CA GLY A 267 1.69 -1.24 14.35
C GLY A 267 3.14 -1.12 14.82
N VAL A 268 3.89 -0.10 14.38
CA VAL A 268 5.25 0.15 14.89
C VAL A 268 5.19 0.57 16.36
N PRO A 269 5.90 -0.09 17.29
CA PRO A 269 5.92 0.30 18.71
C PRO A 269 6.24 1.79 18.93
N GLY A 270 5.54 2.43 19.86
CA GLY A 270 5.68 3.87 20.17
C GLY A 270 4.63 4.77 19.48
N TYR A 271 3.87 4.24 18.52
CA TYR A 271 2.87 4.98 17.73
C TYR A 271 1.42 4.66 18.12
N GLN A 272 1.19 3.90 19.19
CA GLN A 272 -0.12 3.37 19.62
C GLN A 272 -1.05 4.41 20.29
N TYR A 273 -1.01 5.68 19.91
CA TYR A 273 -1.89 6.70 20.48
C TYR A 273 -3.36 6.40 20.21
N CYS A 274 -4.23 6.34 21.24
CA CYS A 274 -5.65 6.00 21.13
C CYS A 274 -5.94 4.72 20.31
N VAL A 275 -5.04 3.74 20.35
CA VAL A 275 -5.21 2.43 19.71
C VAL A 275 -5.78 1.43 20.72
N ASP A 276 -6.77 0.66 20.30
CA ASP A 276 -7.30 -0.45 21.09
C ASP A 276 -6.39 -1.67 20.90
N LEU A 277 -5.44 -1.87 21.83
CA LEU A 277 -4.44 -2.93 21.75
C LEU A 277 -5.06 -4.34 21.71
N ALA A 278 -6.28 -4.54 22.23
CA ALA A 278 -6.96 -5.82 22.18
C ALA A 278 -7.44 -6.17 20.75
N LYS A 279 -7.54 -5.18 19.87
CA LYS A 279 -7.92 -5.34 18.46
C LYS A 279 -6.72 -5.33 17.51
N GLU A 280 -5.51 -5.14 18.03
CA GLU A 280 -4.30 -5.20 17.21
C GLU A 280 -3.97 -6.65 16.87
N LYS A 281 -3.90 -6.95 15.57
CA LYS A 281 -3.46 -8.24 15.07
C LYS A 281 -1.98 -8.16 14.74
N ILE A 282 -1.18 -8.94 15.44
CA ILE A 282 0.23 -9.14 15.11
C ILE A 282 0.32 -10.38 14.24
N CYS A 283 1.00 -10.26 13.09
CA CYS A 283 1.36 -11.42 12.29
C CYS A 283 2.34 -12.27 13.12
N PRO A 284 1.98 -13.50 13.54
CA PRO A 284 2.93 -14.40 14.20
C PRO A 284 4.06 -14.73 13.23
N GLN A 285 5.19 -15.21 13.75
CA GLN A 285 6.25 -15.74 12.88
C GLN A 285 5.67 -16.92 12.09
N MET A 286 5.71 -16.83 10.76
CA MET A 286 5.14 -17.85 9.86
C MET A 286 6.21 -18.68 9.14
N PHE A 287 7.40 -18.11 8.98
CA PHE A 287 8.55 -18.74 8.34
C PHE A 287 9.59 -19.10 9.38
N THR A 288 10.22 -20.27 9.22
CA THR A 288 11.39 -20.62 10.01
C THR A 288 12.61 -19.83 9.52
N SER A 289 13.69 -19.83 10.31
CA SER A 289 14.94 -19.17 9.90
C SER A 289 15.52 -19.82 8.63
N GLU A 290 15.40 -21.14 8.50
CA GLU A 290 15.84 -21.90 7.32
C GLU A 290 15.06 -21.50 6.07
N GLU A 291 13.74 -21.36 6.18
CA GLU A 291 12.89 -20.94 5.06
C GLU A 291 13.18 -19.51 4.64
N ILE A 292 13.36 -18.60 5.61
CA ILE A 292 13.79 -17.23 5.34
C ILE A 292 15.13 -17.22 4.62
N ASN A 293 16.10 -18.02 5.08
CA ASN A 293 17.41 -18.09 4.45
C ASN A 293 17.32 -18.66 3.03
N ALA A 294 16.53 -19.72 2.81
CA ALA A 294 16.32 -20.29 1.48
C ALA A 294 15.72 -19.27 0.50
N VAL A 295 14.69 -18.52 0.95
CA VAL A 295 14.12 -17.41 0.17
C VAL A 295 15.16 -16.35 -0.13
N LYS A 296 15.96 -15.96 0.86
CA LYS A 296 17.03 -14.96 0.69
C LYS A 296 18.07 -15.41 -0.33
N GLU A 297 18.49 -16.67 -0.34
CA GLU A 297 19.43 -17.18 -1.35
C GLU A 297 18.84 -17.12 -2.77
N ILE A 298 17.52 -17.34 -2.93
CA ILE A 298 16.85 -17.25 -4.23
C ILE A 298 16.71 -15.79 -4.69
N VAL A 299 16.38 -14.89 -3.77
CA VAL A 299 16.15 -13.45 -4.06
C VAL A 299 17.47 -12.69 -4.20
N ARG A 300 18.53 -13.09 -3.49
CA ARG A 300 19.83 -12.40 -3.46
C ARG A 300 20.41 -12.06 -4.85
N PRO A 301 20.54 -13.02 -5.79
CA PRO A 301 21.08 -12.71 -7.12
C PRO A 301 20.15 -11.83 -7.97
N LYS A 302 18.87 -11.70 -7.59
CA LYS A 302 17.79 -11.11 -8.39
C LYS A 302 17.55 -9.62 -8.14
N VAL A 303 17.97 -9.11 -6.99
CA VAL A 303 17.69 -7.73 -6.53
C VAL A 303 18.72 -6.70 -6.96
N GLY A 304 19.88 -7.13 -7.48
CA GLY A 304 20.92 -6.24 -8.00
C GLY A 304 21.28 -5.13 -7.02
N LYS A 305 21.16 -3.87 -7.45
CA LYS A 305 21.46 -2.69 -6.62
C LYS A 305 20.55 -2.50 -5.40
N TYR A 306 19.41 -3.19 -5.34
CA TYR A 306 18.48 -3.14 -4.21
C TYR A 306 18.78 -4.21 -3.15
N MET A 307 19.83 -5.02 -3.33
CA MET A 307 20.16 -6.15 -2.47
C MET A 307 20.16 -5.80 -0.98
N GLU A 308 20.91 -4.78 -0.60
CA GLU A 308 21.08 -4.40 0.82
C GLU A 308 19.74 -4.03 1.48
N LEU A 309 18.80 -3.46 0.71
CA LEU A 309 17.48 -3.07 1.19
C LEU A 309 16.50 -4.25 1.25
N TYR A 310 16.65 -5.25 0.37
CA TYR A 310 15.86 -6.48 0.46
C TYR A 310 16.45 -7.50 1.45
N GLU A 311 17.72 -7.37 1.90
CA GLU A 311 18.27 -8.20 2.99
C GLU A 311 17.57 -7.99 4.33
N ILE A 312 17.07 -6.77 4.57
CA ILE A 312 16.31 -6.42 5.78
C ILE A 312 14.83 -6.79 5.66
N VAL A 313 14.34 -6.95 4.43
CA VAL A 313 13.03 -7.50 4.10
C VAL A 313 13.09 -9.02 4.33
N PHE A 314 12.01 -9.62 4.80
CA PHE A 314 11.98 -11.01 5.27
C PHE A 314 12.98 -11.32 6.39
N HIS A 315 13.32 -10.35 7.26
CA HIS A 315 14.11 -10.61 8.47
C HIS A 315 13.24 -10.63 9.73
N ASP A 316 13.37 -11.65 10.57
CA ASP A 316 12.64 -11.75 11.85
C ASP A 316 13.15 -10.81 12.96
N ALA A 317 14.16 -9.96 12.67
CA ALA A 317 14.75 -9.05 13.65
C ALA A 317 13.96 -7.75 13.80
N VAL A 318 12.92 -7.54 12.98
CA VAL A 318 12.10 -6.34 13.05
C VAL A 318 11.21 -6.42 14.30
N PRO A 319 11.37 -5.51 15.28
CA PRO A 319 10.56 -5.54 16.49
C PRO A 319 9.09 -5.27 16.15
N ILE A 320 8.21 -6.21 16.48
CA ILE A 320 6.76 -6.04 16.41
C ILE A 320 6.25 -5.82 17.84
N LEU A 321 5.11 -5.14 18.01
CA LEU A 321 4.46 -4.88 19.31
C LEU A 321 4.62 -6.07 20.29
N ALA A 322 5.33 -5.86 21.40
CA ALA A 322 5.69 -6.92 22.33
C ALA A 322 4.52 -7.43 23.21
N SER A 323 3.33 -6.82 23.11
CA SER A 323 2.25 -7.00 24.09
C SER A 323 1.51 -8.34 24.04
N GLN A 324 1.92 -9.28 23.18
CA GLN A 324 1.35 -10.64 23.16
C GLN A 324 2.39 -11.77 23.11
N ILE A 325 3.65 -11.48 23.41
CA ILE A 325 4.69 -12.53 23.38
C ILE A 325 4.50 -13.60 24.48
N ASN A 326 3.62 -13.43 25.48
CA ASN A 326 3.38 -14.50 26.48
C ASN A 326 2.08 -14.41 27.32
N GLY A 327 0.93 -14.00 26.76
CA GLY A 327 -0.37 -14.10 27.47
C GLY A 327 -0.54 -13.23 28.75
N SER A 328 0.53 -12.63 29.27
CA SER A 328 0.50 -11.72 30.40
C SER A 328 0.44 -10.29 29.87
N VAL A 329 -0.71 -9.64 30.08
CA VAL A 329 -0.87 -8.20 29.89
C VAL A 329 0.22 -7.50 30.71
N CYS A 330 1.21 -6.91 30.04
CA CYS A 330 2.30 -6.19 30.71
C CYS A 330 1.77 -4.90 31.34
N HIS A 331 1.38 -4.98 32.62
CA HIS A 331 0.97 -3.83 33.44
C HIS A 331 2.12 -3.13 34.16
N ASN A 332 3.38 -3.59 34.02
CA ASN A 332 4.50 -3.01 34.76
C ASN A 332 5.38 -2.09 33.91
N ARG A 333 5.50 -0.84 34.37
CA ARG A 333 6.33 0.27 33.86
C ARG A 333 7.85 0.02 33.84
N THR A 334 8.29 -1.20 34.10
CA THR A 334 9.69 -1.53 34.33
C THR A 334 9.96 -2.94 33.79
N ILE A 335 10.26 -3.04 32.50
CA ILE A 335 10.95 -4.20 31.95
C ILE A 335 12.30 -3.71 31.44
N ASN A 336 13.37 -4.24 32.04
CA ASN A 336 14.74 -4.03 31.60
C ASN A 336 14.90 -4.47 30.15
N CYS A 337 15.44 -3.55 29.35
CA CYS A 337 15.60 -3.66 27.92
C CYS A 337 16.52 -4.81 27.55
N VAL A 338 16.00 -5.81 26.85
CA VAL A 338 16.83 -6.72 26.04
C VAL A 338 16.97 -6.05 24.67
N GLU A 339 18.20 -5.89 24.18
CA GLU A 339 18.43 -5.48 22.78
C GLU A 339 17.68 -6.44 21.85
N VAL A 340 16.68 -5.94 21.13
CA VAL A 340 15.91 -6.73 20.16
C VAL A 340 16.48 -6.46 18.77
N GLY A 341 17.16 -7.45 18.19
CA GLY A 341 17.73 -7.41 16.84
C GLY A 341 19.14 -7.99 16.78
N ASP A 342 19.47 -8.70 15.70
CA ASP A 342 20.83 -9.21 15.46
C ASP A 342 21.83 -8.05 15.30
N LYS A 343 23.10 -8.27 15.67
CA LYS A 343 24.22 -7.31 15.55
C LYS A 343 24.32 -6.74 14.14
N LYS A 344 24.07 -7.54 13.10
CA LYS A 344 24.09 -7.10 11.70
C LYS A 344 22.96 -6.09 11.40
N PHE A 345 21.74 -6.36 11.85
CA PHE A 345 20.59 -5.45 11.70
C PHE A 345 20.82 -4.12 12.43
N ASN A 346 21.29 -4.20 13.68
CA ASN A 346 21.60 -3.01 14.49
C ASN A 346 22.72 -2.16 13.87
N TRP A 347 23.73 -2.80 13.27
CA TRP A 347 24.80 -2.10 12.55
C TRP A 347 24.29 -1.37 11.29
N ILE A 348 23.44 -2.01 10.49
CA ILE A 348 22.83 -1.39 9.30
C ILE A 348 21.98 -0.17 9.70
N MET A 349 21.14 -0.31 10.73
CA MET A 349 20.28 0.78 11.20
C MET A 349 21.09 1.97 11.74
N ARG A 350 22.19 1.73 12.47
CA ARG A 350 23.09 2.81 12.92
C ARG A 350 23.79 3.50 11.76
N ARG A 351 24.19 2.76 10.72
CA ARG A 351 24.79 3.32 9.51
C ARG A 351 23.79 4.18 8.71
N ALA A 352 22.50 3.90 8.83
CA ALA A 352 21.40 4.72 8.31
C ALA A 352 21.04 5.92 9.21
N GLY A 353 21.76 6.16 10.33
CA GLY A 353 21.53 7.27 11.25
C GLY A 353 20.40 7.06 12.26
N ILE A 354 19.98 5.80 12.49
CA ILE A 354 18.88 5.44 13.40
C ILE A 354 19.47 4.94 14.72
N ASP A 355 19.58 5.82 15.72
CA ASP A 355 20.50 5.62 16.86
C ASP A 355 19.86 5.19 18.21
N SER A 356 18.55 4.95 18.31
CA SER A 356 18.01 4.44 19.59
C SER A 356 16.68 3.68 19.50
N TRP A 357 16.77 2.38 19.76
CA TRP A 357 15.63 1.53 20.10
C TRP A 357 15.53 1.44 21.63
N LYS A 358 15.04 2.52 22.28
CA LYS A 358 14.58 2.41 23.67
C LYS A 358 13.15 1.87 23.66
N ILE A 359 12.84 0.92 24.53
CA ILE A 359 11.49 0.37 24.70
C ILE A 359 10.54 1.54 25.00
N HIS A 360 9.76 1.90 23.99
CA HIS A 360 8.74 2.92 24.09
C HIS A 360 7.42 2.25 24.40
N LEU A 361 6.97 2.35 25.65
CA LEU A 361 5.59 2.06 26.02
C LEU A 361 4.70 3.20 25.49
N ASN A 362 3.56 2.87 24.89
CA ASN A 362 2.50 3.81 24.48
C ASN A 362 2.92 4.90 23.47
N ASP A 363 2.22 6.02 23.47
CA ASP A 363 2.21 7.16 22.54
C ASP A 363 3.46 8.06 22.60
N SER A 364 4.60 7.52 23.02
CA SER A 364 5.83 8.29 23.26
C SER A 364 6.33 9.03 22.00
N LYS A 365 6.10 8.49 20.80
CA LYS A 365 6.48 9.12 19.53
C LYS A 365 5.56 10.28 19.14
N LEU A 366 4.42 10.46 19.80
CA LEU A 366 3.59 11.65 19.61
C LEU A 366 4.34 12.89 20.10
N TYR A 367 5.01 12.78 21.24
CA TYR A 367 5.70 13.89 21.90
C TYR A 367 7.00 14.31 21.21
N THR A 368 7.49 13.55 20.23
CA THR A 368 8.61 13.96 19.37
C THR A 368 8.16 14.90 18.24
N LEU A 369 6.85 15.04 18.01
CA LEU A 369 6.29 15.97 17.04
C LEU A 369 6.18 17.38 17.61
N SER A 370 6.12 18.40 16.75
CA SER A 370 5.81 19.77 17.19
C SER A 370 4.41 19.85 17.82
N LYS A 371 4.17 20.87 18.66
CA LYS A 371 2.84 21.05 19.31
C LYS A 371 1.69 21.07 18.30
N TRP A 372 1.87 21.73 17.15
CA TRP A 372 0.87 21.79 16.09
C TRP A 372 0.61 20.44 15.43
N GLU A 373 1.66 19.65 15.20
CA GLU A 373 1.54 18.31 14.64
C GLU A 373 0.88 17.35 15.65
N GLN A 374 1.16 17.48 16.94
CA GLN A 374 0.46 16.73 17.99
C GLN A 374 -1.04 17.01 17.99
N ILE A 375 -1.43 18.29 17.92
CA ILE A 375 -2.85 18.69 17.81
C ILE A 375 -3.46 18.08 16.55
N THR A 376 -2.73 18.10 15.44
CA THR A 376 -3.18 17.54 14.17
C THR A 376 -3.40 16.02 14.27
N VAL A 377 -2.46 15.26 14.83
CA VAL A 377 -2.61 13.81 15.05
C VAL A 377 -3.84 13.51 15.91
N ARG A 378 -4.05 14.29 16.99
CA ARG A 378 -5.25 14.16 17.84
C ARG A 378 -6.53 14.39 17.06
N TRP A 379 -6.54 15.39 16.18
CA TRP A 379 -7.66 15.69 15.29
C TRP A 379 -7.95 14.54 14.31
N TYR A 380 -6.92 13.94 13.68
CA TYR A 380 -7.10 12.74 12.85
C TYR A 380 -7.68 11.56 13.64
N CYS A 381 -7.21 11.32 14.86
CA CYS A 381 -7.73 10.26 15.73
C CYS A 381 -9.20 10.52 16.13
N LEU A 382 -9.56 11.78 16.37
CA LEU A 382 -10.93 12.19 16.64
C LEU A 382 -11.83 11.93 15.42
N ILE A 383 -11.39 12.28 14.20
CA ILE A 383 -12.13 11.98 12.96
C ILE A 383 -12.41 10.49 12.84
N LEU A 384 -11.40 9.64 13.04
CA LEU A 384 -11.55 8.19 13.00
C LEU A 384 -12.55 7.67 14.04
N THR A 385 -12.60 8.31 15.20
CA THR A 385 -13.56 7.97 16.27
C THR A 385 -14.98 8.38 15.89
N ILE A 386 -15.15 9.61 15.38
CA ILE A 386 -16.42 10.15 14.90
C ILE A 386 -17.00 9.29 13.77
N TYR A 387 -16.16 8.83 12.84
CA TYR A 387 -16.58 8.01 11.70
C TYR A 387 -17.24 6.66 12.08
N LYS A 388 -16.97 6.17 13.30
CA LYS A 388 -17.56 4.93 13.81
C LYS A 388 -19.04 5.10 14.20
N ASN A 389 -19.48 6.32 14.50
CA ASN A 389 -20.89 6.61 14.77
C ASN A 389 -21.63 6.98 13.47
N ARG A 390 -22.92 6.63 13.39
CA ARG A 390 -23.81 6.96 12.26
C ARG A 390 -23.81 8.45 11.89
N VAL A 391 -23.95 9.35 12.87
CA VAL A 391 -24.00 10.81 12.60
C VAL A 391 -22.65 11.29 12.06
N GLY A 392 -21.57 10.88 12.72
CA GLY A 392 -20.21 11.24 12.30
C GLY A 392 -19.87 10.72 10.91
N ARG A 393 -20.29 9.49 10.58
CA ARG A 393 -20.18 8.94 9.22
C ARG A 393 -20.88 9.84 8.19
N CYS A 394 -22.12 10.26 8.44
CA CYS A 394 -22.83 11.15 7.52
C CYS A 394 -22.07 12.47 7.29
N ILE A 395 -21.59 13.11 8.35
CA ILE A 395 -20.83 14.37 8.27
C ILE A 395 -19.53 14.18 7.46
N LEU A 396 -18.77 13.13 7.75
CA LEU A 396 -17.50 12.87 7.08
C LEU A 396 -17.70 12.45 5.61
N GLU A 397 -18.77 11.72 5.29
CA GLU A 397 -19.12 11.40 3.89
C GLU A 397 -19.54 12.67 3.12
N MET A 398 -20.22 13.63 3.74
CA MET A 398 -20.51 14.93 3.12
C MET A 398 -19.22 15.73 2.84
N ALA A 399 -18.32 15.82 3.84
CA ALA A 399 -17.03 16.47 3.68
C ALA A 399 -16.19 15.78 2.57
N LEU A 400 -16.21 14.45 2.55
CA LEU A 400 -15.54 13.66 1.52
C LEU A 400 -16.13 13.94 0.13
N ASN A 401 -17.45 14.00 -0.03
CA ASN A 401 -18.08 14.34 -1.31
C ASN A 401 -17.60 15.72 -1.82
N PHE A 402 -17.46 16.71 -0.92
CA PHE A 402 -16.92 18.02 -1.29
C PHE A 402 -15.46 17.93 -1.75
N ILE A 403 -14.60 17.19 -1.03
CA ILE A 403 -13.20 16.96 -1.40
C ILE A 403 -13.11 16.28 -2.77
N LEU A 404 -13.85 15.17 -2.96
CA LEU A 404 -13.86 14.42 -4.22
C LEU A 404 -14.38 15.25 -5.39
N SER A 405 -15.38 16.12 -5.17
CA SER A 405 -15.84 17.06 -6.19
C SER A 405 -14.74 18.05 -6.60
N ARG A 406 -13.96 18.57 -5.65
CA ARG A 406 -12.81 19.44 -5.95
C ARG A 406 -11.71 18.70 -6.72
N ILE A 407 -11.42 17.45 -6.35
CA ILE A 407 -10.46 16.59 -7.05
C ILE A 407 -10.92 16.35 -8.49
N GLN A 408 -12.19 15.99 -8.69
CA GLN A 408 -12.76 15.76 -10.03
C GLN A 408 -12.68 17.03 -10.90
N ARG A 409 -13.10 18.19 -10.38
CA ARG A 409 -12.97 19.47 -11.10
C ARG A 409 -11.53 19.78 -11.48
N HIS A 410 -10.58 19.54 -10.59
CA HIS A 410 -9.16 19.72 -10.88
C HIS A 410 -8.70 18.81 -12.02
N TYR A 411 -9.07 17.52 -11.98
CA TYR A 411 -8.76 16.55 -13.02
C TYR A 411 -9.34 16.95 -14.39
N ASP A 412 -10.62 17.30 -14.44
CA ASP A 412 -11.31 17.68 -15.67
C ASP A 412 -10.69 18.93 -16.30
N SER A 413 -10.40 19.96 -15.48
CA SER A 413 -9.75 21.18 -15.95
C SER A 413 -8.36 20.94 -16.57
N HIS A 414 -7.62 19.94 -16.09
CA HIS A 414 -6.32 19.57 -16.63
C HIS A 414 -6.44 18.78 -17.93
N ASN A 415 -7.37 17.83 -18.01
CA ASN A 415 -7.60 17.08 -19.24
C ASN A 415 -8.12 17.97 -20.38
N ILE A 416 -9.00 18.94 -20.08
CA ILE A 416 -9.45 19.92 -21.08
C ILE A 416 -8.28 20.77 -21.60
N LYS A 417 -7.32 21.13 -20.73
CA LYS A 417 -6.11 21.84 -21.15
C LYS A 417 -5.22 20.97 -22.04
N LEU A 418 -5.02 19.69 -21.68
CA LEU A 418 -4.23 18.76 -22.49
C LEU A 418 -4.85 18.51 -23.86
N SER A 419 -6.17 18.27 -23.94
CA SER A 419 -6.85 18.07 -25.22
C SER A 419 -6.78 19.32 -26.11
N ARG A 420 -6.83 20.53 -25.53
CA ARG A 420 -6.66 21.78 -26.29
C ARG A 420 -5.23 21.96 -26.80
N VAL A 421 -4.21 21.55 -26.04
CA VAL A 421 -2.80 21.57 -26.48
C VAL A 421 -2.57 20.55 -27.59
N GLU A 422 -3.08 19.32 -27.46
CA GLU A 422 -2.97 18.28 -28.51
C GLU A 422 -3.70 18.68 -29.81
N ILE A 423 -4.85 19.36 -29.71
CA ILE A 423 -5.56 19.92 -30.88
C ILE A 423 -4.78 21.09 -31.49
N ALA A 424 -4.14 21.94 -30.68
CA ALA A 424 -3.37 23.08 -31.14
C ALA A 424 -2.02 22.70 -31.77
N GLU A 425 -1.42 21.59 -31.33
CA GLU A 425 -0.13 21.12 -31.85
C GLU A 425 -0.24 20.31 -33.14
N GLY A 426 -1.42 19.74 -33.47
CA GLY A 426 -1.68 19.01 -34.71
C GLY A 426 -0.72 17.84 -34.98
N PRO A 427 -0.97 16.99 -35.99
CA PRO A 427 0.03 16.01 -36.39
C PRO A 427 1.22 16.79 -37.01
N LYS A 428 2.37 16.79 -36.33
CA LYS A 428 3.64 17.12 -37.00
C LYS A 428 3.79 16.12 -38.15
N LYS A 429 3.53 16.59 -39.38
CA LYS A 429 3.97 15.89 -40.59
C LYS A 429 5.48 15.73 -40.44
N ASN A 430 5.94 14.51 -40.21
CA ASN A 430 7.29 14.14 -40.58
C ASN A 430 7.34 14.20 -42.11
N SER A 431 7.66 15.37 -42.66
CA SER A 431 8.12 15.46 -44.03
C SER A 431 9.55 14.94 -44.05
N GLU A 432 9.73 13.81 -44.71
CA GLU A 432 11.00 13.36 -45.23
C GLU A 432 11.68 14.48 -46.04
N THR A 433 12.94 14.76 -45.70
CA THR A 433 14.03 15.05 -46.63
C THR A 433 15.33 14.69 -45.95
#